data_AF-A0A1V4BL31-F1
#
_entry.id   AF-A0A1V4BL31-F1
#
_cell.length_a   1.000
_cell.length_b   1.000
_cell.length_c   1.000
_cell.angle_alpha   90.00
_cell.angle_beta   90.00
_cell.angle_gamma   90.00
#
_symmetry.space_group_name_H-M   'P 1'
#
loop_
_entity.id
_entity.type
_entity.pdbx_description
1 polymer ?
#
loop_
_entity_poly.entity_id
_entity_poly.type
_entity_poly.pdbx_seq_one_letter_code
_entity_poly.pdbx_strand_id
1 'polypeptide(L)'
;MSRYSSSENPFLEIGFRSASSKGTLQTIQLIGVPGEQLANSEYAVSEKVRLFFDDLIVRTLFRKSRSTPDCDFHTLKIWLYDTETPNRERGYEIPEIDQKDLCLPSKNPASKLEKIYILDNELQGEEYRRWKEVCKELFGNLFSNFIVPPEPPNIVADSLLFKPLVEIIDNFSNTVDRYGKMKKSLFFNALIIQVD
;
A
#
# COMPACT_ATOMS: atom_id res chain seq x y z
N MET A 1 -36.38 -3.43 -17.70
CA MET A 1 -35.94 -2.74 -16.48
C MET A 1 -34.73 -3.47 -15.93
N SER A 2 -33.51 -3.04 -16.28
CA SER A 2 -32.30 -3.62 -15.69
C SER A 2 -31.91 -2.77 -14.48
N ARG A 3 -31.94 -3.36 -13.29
CA ARG A 3 -31.32 -2.81 -12.10
C ARG A 3 -29.85 -3.21 -12.12
N TYR A 4 -29.02 -2.45 -12.81
CA TYR A 4 -27.58 -2.44 -12.53
C TYR A 4 -27.39 -1.56 -11.30
N SER A 5 -27.18 -2.17 -10.13
CA SER A 5 -26.61 -1.47 -8.98
C SER A 5 -25.13 -1.21 -9.28
N SER A 6 -24.86 -0.15 -10.04
CA SER A 6 -23.52 0.37 -10.26
C SER A 6 -23.05 1.07 -8.99
N SER A 7 -22.59 0.31 -7.99
CA SER A 7 -21.63 0.83 -7.03
C SER A 7 -20.23 0.66 -7.65
N GLU A 8 -19.98 1.38 -8.75
CA GLU A 8 -18.64 1.49 -9.31
C GLU A 8 -17.87 2.40 -8.36
N ASN A 9 -17.07 1.85 -7.44
CA ASN A 9 -16.02 2.63 -6.81
C ASN A 9 -14.93 2.80 -7.88
N PRO A 10 -14.74 3.98 -8.49
CA PRO A 10 -13.65 4.17 -9.42
C PRO A 10 -12.37 4.19 -8.61
N PHE A 11 -11.41 3.46 -9.12
CA PHE A 11 -10.05 3.57 -8.65
C PHE A 11 -9.44 4.85 -9.22
N LEU A 12 -8.82 5.64 -8.35
CA LEU A 12 -8.25 6.94 -8.64
C LEU A 12 -6.72 6.91 -8.51
N GLU A 13 -6.09 7.92 -9.10
CA GLU A 13 -4.68 8.23 -8.89
C GLU A 13 -4.55 9.37 -7.86
N ILE A 14 -3.60 9.22 -6.93
CA ILE A 14 -3.23 10.29 -5.99
C ILE A 14 -1.73 10.55 -6.02
N GLY A 15 -1.37 11.83 -6.11
CA GLY A 15 0.01 12.30 -6.10
C GLY A 15 0.44 12.85 -4.74
N PHE A 16 1.68 12.55 -4.38
CA PHE A 16 2.37 13.06 -3.21
C PHE A 16 3.70 13.69 -3.61
N ARG A 17 4.03 14.81 -2.98
CA ARG A 17 5.30 15.52 -3.17
C ARG A 17 6.08 15.53 -1.87
N SER A 18 7.40 15.35 -1.98
CA SER A 18 8.30 15.49 -0.85
C SER A 18 8.23 16.91 -0.31
N ALA A 19 8.04 17.06 1.00
CA ALA A 19 8.18 18.36 1.68
C ALA A 19 9.65 18.72 1.92
N SER A 20 10.59 17.81 1.65
CA SER A 20 12.01 18.02 1.90
C SER A 20 12.75 18.37 0.62
N SER A 21 13.59 19.41 0.69
CA SER A 21 14.61 19.71 -0.32
C SER A 21 15.81 18.76 -0.25
N LYS A 22 15.86 17.86 0.75
CA LYS A 22 16.91 16.86 0.93
C LYS A 22 16.37 15.50 0.44
N GLY A 23 17.13 14.82 -0.41
CA GLY A 23 16.73 13.55 -1.03
C GLY A 23 16.40 13.70 -2.51
N THR A 24 16.66 12.65 -3.28
CA THR A 24 16.44 12.57 -4.73
C THR A 24 14.98 12.32 -5.08
N LEU A 25 14.30 11.48 -4.30
CA LEU A 25 12.88 11.14 -4.49
C LEU A 25 11.98 12.33 -4.16
N GLN A 26 11.33 12.88 -5.18
CA GLN A 26 10.47 14.06 -5.08
C GLN A 26 8.98 13.75 -5.20
N THR A 27 8.62 12.74 -6.00
CA THR A 27 7.22 12.46 -6.31
C THR A 27 6.89 10.99 -6.14
N ILE A 28 5.74 10.70 -5.53
CA ILE A 28 5.15 9.37 -5.48
C ILE A 28 3.71 9.46 -5.97
N GLN A 29 3.36 8.65 -6.96
CA GLN A 29 1.99 8.48 -7.45
C GLN A 29 1.48 7.12 -6.99
N LEU A 30 0.31 7.09 -6.34
CA LEU A 30 -0.40 5.86 -6.04
C LEU A 30 -1.58 5.72 -6.99
N ILE A 31 -1.66 4.57 -7.66
CA ILE A 31 -2.66 4.23 -8.66
C ILE A 31 -3.46 3.05 -8.13
N GLY A 32 -4.78 3.04 -8.40
CA GLY A 32 -5.64 1.99 -7.87
C GLY A 32 -6.22 2.32 -6.50
N VAL A 33 -6.37 3.60 -6.14
CA VAL A 33 -6.91 4.00 -4.82
C VAL A 33 -8.44 4.09 -4.89
N PRO A 34 -9.22 3.41 -4.04
CA PRO A 34 -10.67 3.46 -4.10
C PRO A 34 -11.17 4.89 -3.82
N GLY A 35 -11.94 5.43 -4.76
CA GLY A 35 -12.67 6.68 -4.60
C GLY A 35 -14.04 6.48 -3.96
N GLU A 36 -14.52 7.51 -3.29
CA GLU A 36 -15.87 7.60 -2.74
C GLU A 36 -16.69 8.57 -3.60
N GLN A 37 -17.94 8.21 -3.92
CA GLN A 37 -18.82 9.07 -4.69
C GLN A 37 -19.29 10.25 -3.81
N LEU A 38 -19.06 11.46 -4.29
CA LEU A 38 -19.54 12.70 -3.69
C LEU A 38 -20.99 13.00 -4.12
N ALA A 39 -21.64 13.91 -3.41
CA ALA A 39 -23.02 14.31 -3.69
C ALA A 39 -23.22 14.91 -5.10
N ASN A 40 -22.16 15.42 -5.71
CA ASN A 40 -22.13 15.95 -7.08
C ASN A 40 -21.82 14.88 -8.15
N SER A 41 -21.84 13.59 -7.78
CA SER A 41 -21.49 12.45 -8.65
C SER A 41 -20.02 12.39 -9.09
N GLU A 42 -19.16 13.29 -8.62
CA GLU A 42 -17.71 13.15 -8.75
C GLU A 42 -17.19 12.11 -7.75
N TYR A 43 -15.98 11.61 -7.99
CA TYR A 43 -15.33 10.69 -7.07
C TYR A 43 -14.07 11.32 -6.50
N ALA A 44 -13.86 11.15 -5.20
CA ALA A 44 -12.69 11.66 -4.52
C ALA A 44 -12.15 10.63 -3.53
N VAL A 45 -10.84 10.68 -3.30
CA VAL A 45 -10.21 9.92 -2.22
C VAL A 45 -10.43 10.68 -0.92
N SER A 46 -11.07 10.06 0.06
CA SER A 46 -11.27 10.68 1.37
C SER A 46 -9.93 10.98 2.06
N GLU A 47 -9.89 12.04 2.87
CA GLU A 47 -8.67 12.44 3.58
C GLU A 47 -8.12 11.30 4.46
N LYS A 48 -9.01 10.51 5.04
CA LYS A 48 -8.65 9.32 5.83
C LYS A 48 -7.88 8.29 5.00
N VAL A 49 -8.33 7.99 3.77
CA VAL A 49 -7.64 7.07 2.85
C VAL A 49 -6.32 7.67 2.39
N ARG A 50 -6.29 8.97 2.09
CA ARG A 50 -5.05 9.68 1.73
C ARG A 50 -4.00 9.60 2.85
N LEU A 51 -4.39 9.85 4.11
CA LEU A 51 -3.49 9.77 5.27
C LEU A 51 -3.03 8.35 5.56
N PHE A 52 -3.90 7.36 5.39
CA PHE A 52 -3.54 5.94 5.52
C PHE A 52 -2.38 5.58 4.59
N PHE A 53 -2.48 5.93 3.31
CA PHE A 53 -1.40 5.66 2.36
C PHE A 53 -0.18 6.56 2.55
N ASP A 54 -0.38 7.82 2.98
CA ASP A 54 0.73 8.71 3.30
C ASP A 54 1.61 8.10 4.41
N ASP A 55 0.99 7.66 5.51
CA ASP A 55 1.71 7.13 6.66
C ASP A 55 2.33 5.76 6.39
N LEU A 56 1.60 4.85 5.72
CA LEU A 56 2.08 3.46 5.52
C LEU A 56 3.04 3.30 4.34
N ILE A 57 2.94 4.12 3.29
CA ILE A 57 3.77 3.97 2.08
C ILE A 57 4.63 5.23 1.89
N VAL A 58 3.98 6.36 1.60
CA VAL A 58 4.63 7.53 1.00
C VAL A 58 5.69 8.13 1.90
N ARG A 59 5.33 8.48 3.14
CA ARG A 59 6.23 9.09 4.11
C ARG A 59 7.37 8.15 4.49
N THR A 60 7.08 6.85 4.56
CA THR A 60 8.10 5.81 4.78
C THR A 60 9.12 5.82 3.65
N LEU A 61 8.67 5.82 2.39
CA LEU A 61 9.55 5.83 1.22
C LEU A 61 10.35 7.12 1.10
N PHE A 62 9.73 8.30 1.26
CA PHE A 62 10.47 9.57 1.27
C PHE A 62 11.51 9.62 2.38
N ARG A 63 11.21 9.05 3.57
CA ARG A 63 12.20 9.01 4.66
C ARG A 63 13.33 8.05 4.33
N LYS A 64 13.00 6.88 3.82
CA LYS A 64 13.97 5.82 3.58
C LYS A 64 14.89 6.15 2.42
N SER A 65 14.39 6.73 1.32
CA SER A 65 15.20 7.17 0.18
C SER A 65 16.31 8.14 0.57
N ARG A 66 16.05 9.06 1.51
CA ARG A 66 17.07 9.99 2.05
C ARG A 66 18.21 9.31 2.80
N SER A 67 17.95 8.12 3.35
CA SER A 67 18.90 7.36 4.17
C SER A 67 19.55 6.20 3.43
N THR A 68 19.01 5.84 2.26
CA THR A 68 19.53 4.75 1.43
C THR A 68 20.67 5.32 0.58
N PRO A 69 21.91 4.82 0.75
CA PRO A 69 23.04 5.24 -0.07
C PRO A 69 22.73 5.04 -1.55
N ASP A 70 23.25 5.92 -2.38
CA ASP A 70 23.22 5.76 -3.85
C ASP A 70 21.82 5.70 -4.48
N CYS A 71 20.76 6.04 -3.73
CA CYS A 71 19.40 6.18 -4.23
C CYS A 71 19.27 7.47 -5.05
N ASP A 72 19.09 7.32 -6.36
CA ASP A 72 18.95 8.40 -7.35
C ASP A 72 17.52 8.54 -7.90
N PHE A 73 16.59 7.75 -7.40
CA PHE A 73 15.18 7.74 -7.84
C PHE A 73 14.54 9.10 -7.61
N HIS A 74 13.91 9.68 -8.63
CA HIS A 74 13.21 10.97 -8.53
C HIS A 74 11.70 10.79 -8.40
N THR A 75 11.14 9.79 -9.09
CA THR A 75 9.69 9.55 -9.17
C THR A 75 9.37 8.08 -9.02
N LEU A 76 8.34 7.79 -8.23
CA LEU A 76 7.77 6.44 -8.16
C LEU A 76 6.31 6.46 -8.62
N LYS A 77 5.95 5.50 -9.46
CA LYS A 77 4.56 5.10 -9.68
C LYS A 77 4.30 3.78 -9.00
N ILE A 78 3.26 3.71 -8.19
CA ILE A 78 2.94 2.54 -7.37
C ILE A 78 1.49 2.14 -7.61
N TRP A 79 1.27 0.95 -8.14
CA TRP A 79 -0.07 0.37 -8.31
C TRP A 79 -0.43 -0.50 -7.11
N LEU A 80 -1.63 -0.31 -6.57
CA LEU A 80 -2.18 -1.10 -5.47
C LEU A 80 -2.82 -2.40 -5.99
N TYR A 81 -2.00 -3.44 -6.17
CA TYR A 81 -2.34 -4.67 -6.88
C TYR A 81 -2.96 -5.72 -5.95
N ASP A 82 -4.17 -6.19 -6.26
CA ASP A 82 -4.66 -7.50 -5.79
C ASP A 82 -4.31 -8.62 -6.78
N THR A 83 -3.46 -9.58 -6.38
CA THR A 83 -3.06 -10.72 -7.22
C THR A 83 -4.18 -11.71 -7.50
N GLU A 84 -5.29 -11.66 -6.76
CA GLU A 84 -6.43 -12.56 -6.92
C GLU A 84 -7.48 -12.01 -7.88
N THR A 85 -7.55 -10.68 -8.03
CA THR A 85 -8.50 -10.02 -8.94
C THR A 85 -8.01 -10.00 -10.39
N PRO A 86 -8.75 -10.59 -11.35
CA PRO A 86 -8.41 -10.54 -12.78
C PRO A 86 -8.31 -9.11 -13.31
N ASN A 87 -7.38 -8.86 -14.25
CA ASN A 87 -7.14 -7.51 -14.80
C ASN A 87 -8.41 -6.84 -15.37
N ARG A 88 -9.30 -7.62 -15.99
CA ARG A 88 -10.56 -7.12 -16.57
C ARG A 88 -11.58 -6.62 -15.53
N GLU A 89 -11.45 -7.03 -14.28
CA GLU A 89 -12.40 -6.74 -13.18
C GLU A 89 -11.89 -5.62 -12.25
N ARG A 90 -10.64 -5.20 -12.43
CA ARG A 90 -9.91 -4.30 -11.54
C ARG A 90 -10.28 -2.82 -11.68
N GLY A 91 -10.78 -2.41 -12.85
CA GLY A 91 -11.18 -1.02 -13.10
C GLY A 91 -10.02 -0.02 -13.32
N TYR A 92 -8.77 -0.49 -13.42
CA TYR A 92 -7.62 0.32 -13.86
C TYR A 92 -6.54 -0.56 -14.49
N GLU A 93 -5.69 0.04 -15.34
CA GLU A 93 -4.60 -0.67 -16.03
C GLU A 93 -3.37 -0.82 -15.13
N ILE A 94 -2.71 -1.97 -15.24
CA ILE A 94 -1.42 -2.24 -14.61
C ILE A 94 -0.35 -2.46 -15.69
N PRO A 95 0.92 -2.12 -15.41
CA PRO A 95 2.02 -2.49 -16.29
C PRO A 95 2.18 -4.01 -16.36
N GLU A 96 2.76 -4.48 -17.47
CA GLU A 96 3.16 -5.88 -17.61
C GLU A 96 4.30 -6.18 -16.64
N ILE A 97 4.25 -7.36 -16.01
CA ILE A 97 5.28 -7.84 -15.10
C ILE A 97 5.96 -9.03 -15.78
N ASP A 98 7.27 -8.96 -15.95
CA ASP A 98 8.06 -9.99 -16.61
C ASP A 98 9.00 -10.73 -15.64
N GLN A 99 9.90 -11.55 -16.20
CA GLN A 99 10.84 -12.37 -15.42
C GLN A 99 12.08 -11.63 -14.94
N LYS A 100 12.39 -10.46 -15.51
CA LYS A 100 13.54 -9.63 -15.14
C LYS A 100 13.21 -8.71 -13.96
N ASP A 101 11.94 -8.36 -13.84
CA ASP A 101 11.40 -7.61 -12.71
C ASP A 101 11.77 -8.23 -11.35
N LEU A 102 12.03 -7.35 -10.39
CA LEU A 102 12.36 -7.76 -9.04
C LEU A 102 11.08 -8.08 -8.28
N CYS A 103 10.88 -9.36 -7.94
CA CYS A 103 9.86 -9.79 -6.99
C CYS A 103 10.44 -9.90 -5.58
N LEU A 104 9.91 -9.08 -4.66
CA LEU A 104 10.18 -9.17 -3.23
C LEU A 104 8.99 -9.82 -2.52
N PRO A 105 9.10 -11.07 -2.04
CA PRO A 105 8.07 -11.66 -1.20
C PRO A 105 8.20 -11.16 0.24
N SER A 106 7.05 -10.98 0.90
CA SER A 106 7.00 -10.76 2.34
C SER A 106 7.56 -11.98 3.07
N LYS A 107 8.44 -11.73 4.03
CA LYS A 107 8.92 -12.77 4.97
C LYS A 107 8.03 -12.89 6.21
N ASN A 108 7.03 -12.02 6.34
CA ASN A 108 6.15 -11.98 7.50
C ASN A 108 4.74 -12.43 7.10
N PRO A 109 4.28 -13.61 7.57
CA PRO A 109 2.95 -14.12 7.24
C PRO A 109 1.81 -13.28 7.84
N ALA A 110 2.09 -12.41 8.81
CA ALA A 110 1.10 -11.50 9.39
C ALA A 110 0.91 -10.21 8.55
N SER A 111 1.76 -9.96 7.55
CA SER A 111 1.62 -8.84 6.64
C SER A 111 0.54 -9.14 5.60
N LYS A 112 -0.42 -8.22 5.44
CA LYS A 112 -1.39 -8.26 4.33
C LYS A 112 -0.79 -7.86 2.99
N LEU A 113 0.33 -7.14 3.00
CA LEU A 113 1.16 -6.97 1.82
C LEU A 113 2.05 -8.20 1.67
N GLU A 114 1.82 -8.99 0.63
CA GLU A 114 2.47 -10.27 0.38
C GLU A 114 3.64 -10.14 -0.58
N LYS A 115 3.54 -9.24 -1.57
CA LYS A 115 4.55 -9.10 -2.63
C LYS A 115 4.77 -7.65 -3.03
N ILE A 116 5.99 -7.34 -3.47
CA ILE A 116 6.29 -6.09 -4.16
C ILE A 116 7.03 -6.46 -5.45
N TYR A 117 6.48 -6.05 -6.58
CA TYR A 117 7.09 -6.14 -7.90
C TYR A 117 7.73 -4.79 -8.20
N ILE A 118 9.00 -4.75 -8.57
CA ILE A 118 9.67 -3.54 -9.04
C ILE A 118 10.12 -3.75 -10.48
N LEU A 119 9.66 -2.86 -11.36
CA LEU A 119 9.94 -2.94 -12.79
C LEU A 119 11.41 -2.61 -13.07
N ASP A 120 12.08 -3.47 -13.82
CA ASP A 120 13.53 -3.37 -14.03
C ASP A 120 13.95 -2.28 -15.02
N ASN A 121 13.02 -1.74 -15.82
CA ASN A 121 13.27 -0.79 -16.92
C ASN A 121 14.42 -1.23 -17.86
N GLU A 122 14.52 -2.53 -18.18
CA GLU A 122 15.55 -3.11 -19.06
C GLU A 122 17.01 -2.95 -18.58
N LEU A 123 17.22 -2.69 -17.28
CA LEU A 123 18.54 -2.53 -16.69
C LEU A 123 19.42 -3.79 -16.83
N GLN A 124 20.73 -3.60 -17.01
CA GLN A 124 21.68 -4.71 -17.20
C GLN A 124 22.95 -4.55 -16.36
N GLY A 125 23.63 -5.69 -16.13
CA GLY A 125 24.96 -5.73 -15.53
C GLY A 125 25.04 -5.10 -14.14
N GLU A 126 26.00 -4.19 -13.95
CA GLU A 126 26.25 -3.53 -12.66
C GLU A 126 25.12 -2.58 -12.24
N GLU A 127 24.50 -1.91 -13.20
CA GLU A 127 23.38 -1.00 -12.97
C GLU A 127 22.19 -1.75 -12.37
N TYR A 128 21.82 -2.90 -12.95
CA TYR A 128 20.79 -3.78 -12.40
C TYR A 128 21.13 -4.25 -10.97
N ARG A 129 22.40 -4.60 -10.71
CA ARG A 129 22.84 -5.04 -9.38
C ARG A 129 22.67 -3.93 -8.34
N ARG A 130 23.11 -2.72 -8.65
CA ARG A 130 22.98 -1.55 -7.78
C ARG A 130 21.51 -1.20 -7.56
N TRP A 131 20.73 -1.10 -8.63
CA TRP A 131 19.28 -0.86 -8.57
C TRP A 131 18.57 -1.87 -7.68
N LYS A 132 18.90 -3.16 -7.82
CA LYS A 132 18.31 -4.26 -7.03
C LYS A 132 18.61 -4.12 -5.54
N GLU A 133 19.82 -3.71 -5.17
CA GLU A 133 20.22 -3.47 -3.78
C GLU A 133 19.45 -2.29 -3.18
N VAL A 134 19.39 -1.16 -3.90
CA VAL A 134 18.61 0.02 -3.50
C VAL A 134 17.13 -0.32 -3.35
N CYS A 135 16.52 -1.03 -4.31
CA CYS A 135 15.12 -1.43 -4.26
C CYS A 135 14.80 -2.32 -3.06
N LYS A 136 15.66 -3.31 -2.77
CA LYS A 136 15.48 -4.17 -1.59
C LYS A 136 15.51 -3.38 -0.29
N GLU A 137 16.42 -2.42 -0.17
CA GLU A 137 16.55 -1.61 1.03
C GLU A 137 15.38 -0.63 1.19
N LEU A 138 14.95 -0.02 0.08
CA LEU A 138 13.90 1.00 0.05
C LEU A 138 12.52 0.39 0.29
N PHE A 139 12.18 -0.69 -0.43
CA PHE A 139 10.83 -1.25 -0.44
C PHE A 139 10.62 -2.40 0.54
N GLY A 140 11.68 -3.13 0.90
CA GLY A 140 11.57 -4.30 1.78
C GLY A 140 11.00 -3.99 3.17
N ASN A 141 11.09 -2.75 3.64
CA ASN A 141 10.53 -2.34 4.92
C ASN A 141 9.02 -2.04 4.87
N LEU A 142 8.40 -1.95 3.69
CA LEU A 142 6.97 -1.66 3.59
C LEU A 142 6.10 -2.77 4.18
N PHE A 143 6.54 -4.04 4.12
CA PHE A 143 5.76 -5.17 4.62
C PHE A 143 5.37 -5.02 6.10
N SER A 144 6.26 -4.50 6.95
CA SER A 144 5.97 -4.34 8.38
C SER A 144 4.86 -3.31 8.65
N ASN A 145 4.66 -2.35 7.74
CA ASN A 145 3.60 -1.36 7.86
C ASN A 145 2.19 -1.96 7.64
N PHE A 146 2.10 -3.13 7.02
CA PHE A 146 0.83 -3.83 6.72
C PHE A 146 0.57 -5.04 7.62
N ILE A 147 1.28 -5.16 8.75
CA ILE A 147 0.96 -6.15 9.76
C ILE A 147 -0.34 -5.76 10.47
N VAL A 148 -1.28 -6.71 10.51
CA VAL A 148 -2.54 -6.56 11.24
C VAL A 148 -2.36 -7.11 12.65
N PRO A 149 -2.73 -6.36 13.71
CA PRO A 149 -2.72 -6.89 15.07
C PRO A 149 -3.63 -8.13 15.18
N PRO A 150 -3.23 -9.18 15.93
CA PRO A 150 -4.03 -10.38 16.08
C PRO A 150 -5.40 -10.06 16.67
N GLU A 151 -6.43 -10.78 16.23
CA GLU A 151 -7.75 -10.67 16.85
C GLU A 151 -7.70 -11.30 18.25
N PRO A 152 -8.34 -10.68 19.24
CA PRO A 152 -8.44 -11.30 20.56
C PRO A 152 -9.19 -12.64 20.43
N PRO A 153 -8.77 -13.68 21.17
CA PRO A 153 -9.38 -15.01 21.06
C PRO A 153 -10.88 -14.98 21.39
N ASN A 154 -11.67 -15.75 20.64
CA ASN A 154 -13.15 -15.85 20.74
C ASN A 154 -13.68 -16.19 22.15
N ILE A 155 -12.84 -16.70 23.06
CA ILE A 155 -13.22 -17.06 24.44
C ILE A 155 -13.69 -15.82 25.24
N VAL A 156 -13.24 -14.62 24.84
CA VAL A 156 -13.61 -13.35 25.50
C VAL A 156 -14.99 -12.84 25.05
N ALA A 157 -15.50 -13.29 23.90
CA ALA A 157 -16.75 -12.79 23.32
C ALA A 157 -18.02 -13.39 23.97
N ASP A 158 -17.97 -14.63 24.45
CA ASP A 158 -19.15 -15.34 24.99
C ASP A 158 -19.36 -15.16 26.51
N SER A 159 -18.48 -14.42 27.19
CA SER A 159 -18.57 -14.22 28.64
C SER A 159 -19.01 -12.79 28.98
N LEU A 160 -20.23 -12.66 29.50
CA LEU A 160 -20.81 -11.40 30.03
C LEU A 160 -19.94 -10.70 31.09
N LEU A 161 -18.94 -11.39 31.65
CA LEU A 161 -17.97 -10.88 32.62
C LEU A 161 -16.78 -10.12 32.00
N PHE A 162 -16.58 -10.19 30.68
CA PHE A 162 -15.42 -9.60 30.00
C PHE A 162 -15.79 -8.49 29.00
N LYS A 163 -17.06 -8.06 28.94
CA LYS A 163 -17.49 -6.88 28.16
C LYS A 163 -16.63 -5.62 28.38
N PRO A 164 -16.18 -5.28 29.61
CA PRO A 164 -15.29 -4.13 29.80
C PRO A 164 -13.93 -4.32 29.11
N LEU A 165 -13.42 -5.56 29.05
CA LEU A 165 -12.16 -5.88 28.39
C LEU A 165 -12.27 -5.81 26.87
N VAL A 166 -13.42 -6.17 26.27
CA VAL A 166 -13.65 -6.01 24.83
C VAL A 166 -13.67 -4.53 24.44
N GLU A 167 -14.35 -3.66 25.20
CA GLU A 167 -14.31 -2.20 24.96
C GLU A 167 -12.91 -1.61 25.19
N ILE A 168 -12.17 -2.09 26.20
CA ILE A 168 -10.77 -1.69 26.43
C ILE A 168 -9.87 -2.15 25.27
N ILE A 169 -10.09 -3.34 24.70
CA ILE A 169 -9.30 -3.89 23.59
C ILE A 169 -9.64 -3.22 22.25
N ASP A 170 -10.92 -2.90 21.98
CA ASP A 170 -11.29 -2.14 20.79
C ASP A 170 -10.78 -0.70 20.86
N ASN A 171 -10.78 -0.11 22.06
CA ASN A 171 -10.11 1.16 22.32
C ASN A 171 -8.59 1.00 22.20
N PHE A 172 -7.98 -0.09 22.69
CA PHE A 172 -6.54 -0.36 22.57
C PHE A 172 -6.13 -0.59 21.11
N SER A 173 -6.92 -1.32 20.32
CA SER A 173 -6.72 -1.53 18.88
C SER A 173 -6.68 -0.20 18.13
N ASN A 174 -7.63 0.69 18.40
CA ASN A 174 -7.62 2.06 17.82
C ASN A 174 -6.53 2.97 18.43
N THR A 175 -6.03 2.68 19.64
CA THR A 175 -4.97 3.43 20.32
C THR A 175 -3.55 2.95 19.96
N VAL A 176 -3.37 1.67 19.61
CA VAL A 176 -2.09 1.01 19.31
C VAL A 176 -1.80 1.02 17.81
N ASP A 177 -2.82 0.87 16.96
CA ASP A 177 -2.69 1.02 15.51
C ASP A 177 -3.87 1.81 14.95
N ARG A 178 -3.64 3.10 14.71
CA ARG A 178 -4.61 4.05 14.12
C ARG A 178 -5.31 3.50 12.87
N TYR A 179 -4.64 2.60 12.14
CA TYR A 179 -5.10 2.06 10.87
C TYR A 179 -5.50 0.58 10.93
N GLY A 180 -5.59 -0.03 12.11
CA GLY A 180 -5.86 -1.47 12.26
C GLY A 180 -7.08 -1.97 11.48
N LYS A 181 -8.21 -1.25 11.52
CA LYS A 181 -9.42 -1.59 10.74
C LYS A 181 -9.19 -1.53 9.22
N MET A 182 -8.46 -0.52 8.75
CA MET A 182 -8.16 -0.35 7.31
C MET A 182 -7.16 -1.38 6.81
N LYS A 183 -6.20 -1.79 7.63
CA LYS A 183 -5.28 -2.89 7.31
C LYS A 183 -6.00 -4.24 7.27
N LYS A 184 -7.01 -4.45 8.14
CA LYS A 184 -7.86 -5.66 8.10
C LYS A 184 -8.67 -5.74 6.80
N SER A 185 -9.21 -4.61 6.35
CA SER A 185 -9.99 -4.49 5.11
C SER A 185 -9.13 -4.07 3.91
N LEU A 186 -7.84 -4.43 3.88
CA LEU A 186 -6.96 -4.08 2.77
C LEU A 186 -7.46 -4.77 1.49
N PHE A 187 -7.66 -3.99 0.43
CA PHE A 187 -8.22 -4.49 -0.84
C PHE A 187 -7.15 -4.94 -1.84
N PHE A 188 -5.87 -4.80 -1.49
CA PHE A 188 -4.72 -5.21 -2.30
C PHE A 188 -3.78 -6.03 -1.43
N ASN A 189 -3.00 -6.90 -2.06
CA ASN A 189 -2.00 -7.74 -1.38
C ASN A 189 -0.61 -7.64 -2.03
N ALA A 190 -0.46 -6.83 -3.07
CA ALA A 190 0.80 -6.56 -3.74
C ALA A 190 0.94 -5.10 -4.13
N LEU A 191 2.19 -4.65 -4.30
CA LEU A 191 2.51 -3.39 -4.97
C LEU A 191 3.25 -3.69 -6.27
N ILE A 192 2.95 -2.93 -7.31
CA ILE A 192 3.82 -2.84 -8.50
C ILE A 192 4.45 -1.46 -8.47
N ILE A 193 5.76 -1.38 -8.60
CA ILE A 193 6.52 -0.14 -8.47
C ILE A 193 7.33 0.07 -9.74
N GLN A 194 7.08 1.19 -10.40
CA GLN A 194 7.94 1.70 -11.46
C GLN A 194 8.78 2.85 -10.91
N VAL A 195 10.08 2.75 -11.14
CA VAL A 195 11.08 3.78 -10.86
C VAL A 195 11.36 4.53 -12.16
N ASP A 196 11.76 5.80 -12.09
CA ASP A 196 12.20 6.59 -13.24
C ASP A 196 13.61 6.25 -13.74
#